data_AF-A0A7J7GI37-F1
#
_entry.id   AF-A0A7J7GI37-F1
#
_cell.length_a   1.000
_cell.length_b   1.000
_cell.length_c   1.000
_cell.angle_alpha   90.00
_cell.angle_beta   90.00
_cell.angle_gamma   90.00
#
_symmetry.space_group_name_H-M   'P 1'
#
loop_
_entity.id
_entity.type
_entity.pdbx_description
1 polymer ?
#
loop_
_entity_poly.entity_id
_entity_poly.type
_entity_poly.pdbx_seq_one_letter_code
_entity_poly.pdbx_strand_id
1 'polypeptide(L)'
;MSSTQALASSILWLAITSFWDGPRWPASKTHLTYAFLSRADVLGLPYAQAFENWDSVTHFTLEEIQNYDVADVKISFQIGDHGDRAGAFDGPHGVLAHSFAPDDRRVHFDGQDLWSMIRSRTFSFCLCKPSSLFLKHSLP
;
A
#
# COMPACT_ATOMS: atom_id res chain seq x y z
N MET A 1 2.41 13.83 15.58
CA MET A 1 2.06 12.70 14.69
C MET A 1 2.46 11.41 15.39
N SER A 2 1.52 10.48 15.59
CA SER A 2 1.81 9.19 16.23
C SER A 2 2.71 8.35 15.32
N SER A 3 3.66 7.60 15.89
CA SER A 3 4.59 6.73 15.14
C SER A 3 3.87 5.68 14.28
N THR A 4 2.61 5.36 14.61
CA THR A 4 1.76 4.40 13.90
C THR A 4 1.13 4.95 12.61
N GLN A 5 0.92 6.27 12.53
CA GLN A 5 0.34 6.95 11.35
C GLN A 5 1.36 7.18 10.23
N ALA A 6 2.65 7.17 10.58
CA ALA A 6 3.74 7.43 9.63
C ALA A 6 3.97 6.26 8.66
N LEU A 7 3.66 5.03 9.08
CA LEU A 7 4.00 3.83 8.31
C LEU A 7 3.10 3.65 7.10
N ALA A 8 1.80 3.44 7.29
CA ALA A 8 0.84 3.26 6.19
C ALA A 8 0.86 4.43 5.19
N SER A 9 1.04 5.66 5.67
CA SER A 9 1.25 6.85 4.84
C SER A 9 2.52 6.77 3.97
N SER A 10 3.61 6.17 4.48
CA SER A 10 4.85 5.97 3.71
C SER A 10 4.72 4.85 2.66
N ILE A 11 3.95 3.79 2.95
CA ILE A 11 3.73 2.66 2.03
C ILE A 11 2.95 3.11 0.81
N LEU A 12 1.87 3.85 1.03
CA LEU A 12 1.04 4.33 -0.07
C LEU A 12 1.70 5.46 -0.83
N TRP A 13 2.42 6.37 -0.15
CA TRP A 13 3.19 7.42 -0.82
C TRP A 13 4.10 6.81 -1.89
N LEU A 14 4.80 5.72 -1.56
CA LEU A 14 5.71 5.04 -2.49
C LEU A 14 4.96 4.21 -3.53
N ALA A 15 3.88 3.54 -3.15
CA ALA A 15 3.04 2.84 -4.12
C ALA A 15 2.49 3.76 -5.22
N ILE A 16 2.18 5.00 -4.86
CA ILE A 16 1.60 6.00 -5.78
C ILE A 16 2.69 6.78 -6.53
N THR A 17 3.84 7.06 -5.91
CA THR A 17 4.86 7.97 -6.47
C THR A 17 6.08 7.27 -7.06
N SER A 18 6.35 6.01 -6.68
CA SER A 18 7.68 5.40 -6.85
C SER A 18 7.66 4.19 -7.78
N PHE A 19 7.82 4.46 -9.07
CA PHE A 19 8.34 3.51 -10.05
C PHE A 19 9.55 4.19 -10.73
N TRP A 20 10.76 3.77 -10.38
CA TRP A 20 12.00 4.22 -11.02
C TRP A 20 12.00 3.71 -12.48
N ASP A 21 12.12 4.63 -13.44
CA ASP A 21 12.01 4.37 -14.89
C ASP A 21 10.74 3.62 -15.36
N GLY A 22 9.68 3.58 -14.56
CA GLY A 22 8.40 2.91 -14.87
C GLY A 22 7.22 3.87 -15.09
N PRO A 23 6.02 3.35 -15.40
CA PRO A 23 4.81 4.14 -15.58
C PRO A 23 4.50 4.96 -14.33
N ARG A 24 4.12 6.23 -14.52
CA ARG A 24 3.73 7.16 -13.45
C ARG A 24 2.36 7.74 -13.76
N TRP A 25 1.65 8.19 -12.73
CA TRP A 25 0.47 9.03 -12.94
C TRP A 25 0.84 10.25 -13.80
N PRO A 26 -0.02 10.64 -14.77
CA PRO A 26 0.20 11.86 -15.53
C PRO A 26 0.36 13.05 -14.58
N ALA A 27 1.25 13.99 -14.90
CA ALA A 27 1.48 15.18 -14.05
C ALA A 27 0.20 16.01 -13.80
N SER A 28 -0.80 15.90 -14.68
CA SER A 28 -2.10 16.56 -14.55
C SER A 28 -3.08 15.82 -13.63
N LYS A 29 -2.82 14.56 -13.27
CA LYS A 29 -3.67 13.73 -12.41
C LYS A 29 -3.24 13.93 -10.97
N THR A 30 -3.80 14.94 -10.31
CA THR A 30 -3.47 15.28 -8.90
C THR A 30 -4.52 14.80 -7.90
N HIS A 31 -5.63 14.26 -8.39
CA HIS A 31 -6.69 13.70 -7.57
C HIS A 31 -6.84 12.22 -7.88
N LEU A 32 -6.64 11.37 -6.89
CA LEU A 32 -6.75 9.91 -7.01
C LEU A 32 -7.86 9.40 -6.10
N THR A 33 -8.66 8.48 -6.63
CA THR A 33 -9.65 7.74 -5.86
C THR A 33 -9.06 6.44 -5.36
N TYR A 34 -9.41 6.02 -4.15
CA TYR A 34 -9.03 4.72 -3.61
C TYR A 34 -10.22 3.96 -3.06
N ALA A 35 -10.13 2.63 -3.07
CA ALA A 35 -11.17 1.77 -2.54
C ALA A 35 -10.57 0.48 -1.98
N PHE A 36 -11.24 -0.07 -0.97
CA PHE A 36 -10.90 -1.37 -0.39
C PHE A 36 -11.76 -2.47 -1.01
N LEU A 37 -11.13 -3.59 -1.38
CA LEU A 37 -11.84 -4.76 -1.93
C LEU A 37 -12.88 -5.30 -0.92
N SER A 38 -12.51 -5.34 0.35
CA SER A 38 -13.39 -5.68 1.45
C SER A 38 -13.20 -4.65 2.57
N ARG A 39 -14.22 -3.82 2.80
CA ARG A 39 -14.22 -2.88 3.93
C ARG A 39 -14.32 -3.61 5.27
N ALA A 40 -14.86 -4.83 5.29
CA ALA A 40 -14.94 -5.64 6.49
C ALA A 40 -13.55 -6.06 7.01
N ASP A 41 -12.60 -6.29 6.09
CA ASP A 41 -11.21 -6.63 6.41
C ASP A 41 -10.48 -5.42 7.04
N VAL A 42 -10.95 -4.21 6.75
CA VAL A 42 -10.40 -2.94 7.24
C VAL A 42 -11.05 -2.52 8.57
N LEU A 43 -12.37 -2.72 8.71
CA LEU A 43 -13.16 -2.25 9.85
C LEU A 43 -13.03 -3.14 11.10
N GLY A 44 -12.64 -4.40 10.95
CA GLY A 44 -12.36 -5.30 12.07
C GLY A 44 -11.00 -5.11 12.73
N LEU A 45 -10.13 -4.29 12.14
CA LEU A 45 -8.72 -4.19 12.50
C LEU A 45 -8.34 -2.71 12.73
N PRO A 46 -7.29 -2.43 13.51
CA PRO A 46 -6.82 -1.06 13.81
C PRO A 46 -6.19 -0.33 12.60
N TYR A 47 -6.61 -0.73 11.40
CA TYR A 47 -6.10 -0.33 10.10
C TYR A 47 -6.71 0.98 9.66
N ALA A 48 -8.04 1.18 9.80
CA ALA A 48 -8.73 2.39 9.36
C ALA A 48 -8.00 3.70 9.75
N GLN A 49 -7.45 3.76 10.96
CA GLN A 49 -6.72 4.93 11.46
C GLN A 49 -5.28 5.07 10.92
N ALA A 50 -4.68 3.99 10.42
CA ALA A 50 -3.42 4.05 9.66
C ALA A 50 -3.64 4.54 8.23
N PHE A 51 -4.86 4.37 7.70
CA PHE A 51 -5.29 4.86 6.39
C PHE A 51 -5.74 6.34 6.41
N GLU A 52 -5.96 6.91 7.61
CA GLU A 52 -6.24 8.34 7.79
C GLU A 52 -4.94 9.18 7.66
N ASN A 53 -4.99 10.26 6.85
CA ASN A 53 -3.94 11.28 6.60
C ASN A 53 -2.93 11.04 5.47
N TRP A 54 -3.27 10.25 4.46
CA TRP A 54 -2.40 10.00 3.31
C TRP A 54 -2.13 11.20 2.41
N ASP A 55 -3.08 12.12 2.32
CA ASP A 55 -2.96 13.39 1.59
C ASP A 55 -1.83 14.28 2.13
N SER A 56 -1.54 14.20 3.43
CA SER A 56 -0.58 15.07 4.11
C SER A 56 0.89 14.87 3.71
N VAL A 57 1.22 13.77 3.02
CA VAL A 57 2.60 13.43 2.63
C VAL A 57 2.81 13.36 1.11
N THR A 58 1.77 13.51 0.30
CA THR A 58 1.85 13.46 -1.16
C THR A 58 1.45 14.81 -1.78
N HIS A 59 1.70 15.00 -3.08
CA HIS A 59 1.09 16.10 -3.85
C HIS A 59 -0.31 15.74 -4.39
N PHE A 60 -0.76 14.51 -4.15
CA PHE A 60 -2.08 14.03 -4.56
C PHE A 60 -3.11 14.32 -3.46
N THR A 61 -4.31 14.65 -3.90
CA THR A 61 -5.50 14.54 -3.06
C THR A 61 -6.08 13.14 -3.20
N LEU A 62 -6.55 12.58 -2.10
CA LEU A 62 -7.05 11.20 -2.04
C LEU A 62 -8.50 11.18 -1.57
N GLU A 63 -9.36 10.49 -2.32
CA GLU A 63 -10.78 10.30 -1.98
C GLU A 63 -11.11 8.80 -1.89
N GLU A 64 -11.67 8.38 -0.75
CA GLU A 64 -12.21 7.03 -0.63
C GLU A 64 -13.53 6.93 -1.41
N ILE A 65 -13.64 5.96 -2.31
CA ILE A 65 -14.88 5.64 -3.02
C ILE A 65 -15.32 4.21 -2.68
N GLN A 66 -16.62 3.95 -2.83
CA GLN A 66 -17.17 2.61 -2.55
C GLN A 66 -16.96 1.61 -3.68
N ASN A 67 -16.89 2.09 -4.93
CA ASN A 67 -16.78 1.22 -6.09
C ASN A 67 -15.31 0.85 -6.34
N TYR A 68 -14.92 -0.34 -5.88
CA TYR A 68 -13.56 -0.87 -6.02
C TYR A 68 -13.09 -0.96 -7.47
N ASP A 69 -13.98 -1.35 -8.39
CA ASP A 69 -13.58 -1.65 -9.77
C ASP A 69 -13.13 -0.42 -10.56
N VAL A 70 -13.63 0.75 -10.18
CA VAL A 70 -13.34 2.03 -10.87
C VAL A 70 -12.30 2.88 -10.15
N ALA A 71 -11.85 2.50 -8.96
CA ALA A 71 -10.85 3.26 -8.20
C ALA A 71 -9.51 3.36 -8.95
N ASP A 72 -8.83 4.50 -8.80
CA ASP A 72 -7.47 4.71 -9.29
C ASP A 72 -6.46 3.87 -8.51
N VAL A 73 -6.71 3.65 -7.21
CA VAL A 73 -5.89 2.83 -6.32
C VAL A 73 -6.76 1.77 -5.63
N LYS A 74 -6.46 0.51 -5.90
CA LYS A 74 -7.24 -0.66 -5.48
C LYS A 74 -6.53 -1.38 -4.36
N ILE A 75 -7.06 -1.29 -3.14
CA ILE A 75 -6.41 -1.80 -1.93
C ILE A 75 -7.05 -3.12 -1.49
N SER A 76 -6.24 -4.10 -1.18
CA SER A 76 -6.70 -5.36 -0.59
C SER A 76 -5.68 -5.94 0.39
N PHE A 77 -6.17 -6.72 1.35
CA PHE A 77 -5.33 -7.51 2.24
C PHE A 77 -5.27 -8.93 1.71
N GLN A 78 -4.07 -9.47 1.55
CA GLN A 78 -3.87 -10.81 1.02
C GLN A 78 -2.97 -11.61 1.97
N ILE A 79 -3.08 -12.92 1.93
CA ILE A 79 -2.34 -13.84 2.79
C ILE A 79 -1.65 -14.87 1.90
N GLY A 80 -0.36 -15.10 2.12
CA GLY A 80 0.39 -16.10 1.36
C GLY A 80 0.37 -15.85 -0.15
N ASP A 81 0.28 -16.92 -0.93
CA ASP A 81 0.07 -16.84 -2.38
C ASP A 81 -1.38 -16.42 -2.68
N HIS A 82 -1.52 -15.32 -3.41
CA HIS A 82 -2.78 -14.68 -3.77
C HIS A 82 -2.93 -14.48 -5.29
N GLY A 83 -2.20 -15.27 -6.08
CA GLY A 83 -2.48 -15.48 -7.50
C GLY A 83 -2.09 -14.35 -8.46
N ASP A 84 -1.50 -13.26 -7.97
CA ASP A 84 -1.05 -12.14 -8.80
C ASP A 84 0.34 -12.33 -9.42
N ARG A 85 1.02 -13.41 -9.05
CA ARG A 85 2.38 -13.77 -9.47
C ARG A 85 3.44 -12.72 -9.13
N ALA A 86 3.14 -11.67 -8.36
CA ALA A 86 4.14 -10.67 -7.95
C ALA A 86 5.03 -11.23 -6.84
N GLY A 87 4.43 -12.00 -5.92
CA GLY A 87 5.12 -12.68 -4.83
C GLY A 87 4.12 -13.04 -3.73
N ALA A 88 4.33 -14.17 -3.06
CA ALA A 88 3.54 -14.54 -1.90
C ALA A 88 3.95 -13.69 -0.69
N PHE A 89 2.99 -13.34 0.16
CA PHE A 89 3.29 -12.83 1.50
C PHE A 89 3.89 -13.95 2.36
N ASP A 90 4.91 -13.62 3.14
CA ASP A 90 5.72 -14.54 3.95
C ASP A 90 5.39 -14.48 5.45
N GLY A 91 4.35 -13.71 5.82
CA GLY A 91 3.82 -13.63 7.17
C GLY A 91 4.50 -12.55 8.02
N PRO A 92 4.24 -12.55 9.34
CA PRO A 92 4.59 -11.43 10.21
C PRO A 92 6.06 -11.01 10.12
N HIS A 93 6.29 -9.71 10.00
CA HIS A 93 7.61 -9.07 9.86
C HIS A 93 8.34 -9.34 8.54
N GLY A 94 7.70 -9.98 7.56
CA GLY A 94 8.24 -10.21 6.23
C GLY A 94 7.98 -9.05 5.25
N VAL A 95 7.44 -9.38 4.08
CA VAL A 95 6.85 -8.43 3.14
C VAL A 95 5.59 -7.87 3.77
N LEU A 96 5.62 -6.56 4.01
CA LEU A 96 4.48 -5.86 4.56
C LEU A 96 3.46 -5.55 3.45
N ALA A 97 3.93 -5.13 2.29
CA ALA A 97 3.05 -4.75 1.18
C ALA A 97 3.78 -4.85 -0.15
N HIS A 98 3.01 -4.98 -1.23
CA HIS A 98 3.48 -4.65 -2.57
C HIS A 98 2.50 -3.81 -3.35
N SER A 99 3.02 -3.02 -4.29
CA SER A 99 2.21 -2.23 -5.21
C SER A 99 2.56 -2.55 -6.65
N PHE A 100 1.60 -2.33 -7.53
CA PHE A 100 1.77 -2.42 -8.97
C PHE A 100 1.83 -1.04 -9.62
N ALA A 101 2.26 -1.01 -10.87
CA ALA A 101 2.33 0.23 -11.64
C ALA A 101 0.93 0.88 -11.78
N PRO A 102 0.86 2.21 -12.02
CA PRO A 102 -0.39 2.96 -12.11
C PRO A 102 -1.44 2.44 -13.11
N ASP A 103 -1.03 1.69 -14.12
CA ASP A 103 -1.92 1.03 -15.08
C ASP A 103 -2.67 -0.16 -14.47
N ASP A 104 -2.01 -0.92 -13.59
CA ASP A 104 -2.58 -2.06 -12.87
C ASP A 104 -3.39 -1.64 -11.65
N ARG A 105 -2.97 -0.56 -10.96
CA ARG A 105 -3.69 0.12 -9.86
C ARG A 105 -3.75 -0.61 -8.54
N ARG A 106 -3.27 -1.86 -8.45
CA ARG A 106 -3.38 -2.66 -7.22
C ARG A 106 -2.30 -2.32 -6.19
N VAL A 107 -2.70 -2.34 -4.93
CA VAL A 107 -1.84 -2.30 -3.75
C VAL A 107 -2.30 -3.39 -2.80
N HIS A 108 -1.43 -4.33 -2.48
CA HIS A 108 -1.71 -5.42 -1.56
C HIS A 108 -0.92 -5.24 -0.27
N PHE A 109 -1.59 -5.47 0.86
CA PHE A 109 -1.00 -5.50 2.20
C PHE A 109 -1.03 -6.95 2.72
N ASP A 110 -0.02 -7.35 3.50
CA ASP A 110 -0.04 -8.63 4.20
C ASP A 110 -1.14 -8.59 5.28
N GLY A 111 -2.12 -9.49 5.13
CA GLY A 111 -3.21 -9.67 6.08
C GLY A 111 -2.79 -10.34 7.39
N GLN A 112 -1.59 -10.93 7.46
CA GLN A 112 -1.04 -11.57 8.66
C GLN A 112 -0.28 -10.59 9.57
N ASP A 113 0.08 -9.40 9.07
CA ASP A 113 0.82 -8.40 9.85
C ASP A 113 -0.08 -7.56 10.76
N LEU A 114 0.46 -7.17 11.92
CA LEU A 114 -0.23 -6.32 12.91
C LEU A 114 0.15 -4.85 12.71
N TRP A 115 -0.49 -4.20 11.73
CA TRP A 115 -0.17 -2.84 11.26
C TRP A 115 -0.23 -1.73 12.31
N SER A 116 -0.98 -1.90 13.39
CA SER A 116 -1.08 -0.91 14.48
C SER A 116 0.07 -0.97 15.49
N MET A 117 0.89 -2.02 15.48
CA MET A 117 1.91 -2.28 16.50
C MET A 117 3.34 -2.28 15.97
N ILE A 118 3.56 -2.12 14.67
CA ILE A 118 4.92 -2.04 14.13
C ILE A 118 5.54 -0.72 14.57
N ARG A 119 6.35 -0.78 15.64
CA ARG A 119 7.14 0.36 16.16
C ARG A 119 8.57 0.40 15.61
N SER A 120 8.80 -0.14 14.41
CA SER A 120 10.14 -0.18 13.83
C SER A 120 10.44 1.04 12.97
N ARG A 121 11.69 1.50 13.04
CA ARG A 121 12.18 2.75 12.44
C ARG A 121 12.84 2.57 11.08
N THR A 122 12.94 1.36 10.56
CA THR A 122 13.66 1.10 9.31
C THR A 122 12.94 0.07 8.45
N PHE A 123 12.56 0.49 7.25
CA PHE A 123 11.98 -0.37 6.22
C PHE A 123 12.82 -0.27 4.97
N SER A 124 12.88 -1.37 4.22
CA SER A 124 13.64 -1.46 2.98
C SER A 124 12.71 -1.79 1.82
N PHE A 125 13.03 -1.19 0.68
CA PHE A 125 12.32 -1.41 -0.56
C PHE A 125 13.12 -2.38 -1.43
N CYS A 126 12.42 -3.31 -2.06
CA CYS A 126 13.01 -4.23 -3.02
C CYS A 126 12.16 -4.30 -4.28
N LEU A 127 12.81 -4.25 -5.44
CA LEU A 127 12.17 -4.52 -6.72
C LEU A 127 12.26 -6.03 -6.97
N CYS A 128 11.12 -6.72 -6.93
CA CYS A 128 11.11 -8.15 -7.23
C CYS A 128 10.88 -8.42 -8.73
N LYS A 129 10.19 -7.50 -9.44
CA LYS A 129 9.86 -7.54 -10.88
C LYS A 129 9.76 -6.13 -11.45
N PRO A 130 9.89 -5.92 -12.78
CA PRO A 130 9.82 -4.59 -13.40
C PRO A 130 8.50 -3.84 -13.13
N SER A 131 7.46 -4.53 -12.67
CA SER A 131 6.11 -3.99 -12.48
C SER A 131 5.63 -3.96 -11.02
N SER A 132 6.45 -4.36 -10.03
CA SER A 132 6.01 -4.43 -8.63
C SER A 132 7.09 -4.04 -7.62
N LEU A 133 6.72 -3.19 -6.66
CA LEU A 133 7.58 -2.74 -5.56
C LEU A 133 7.16 -3.43 -4.26
N PHE A 134 8.14 -3.95 -3.51
CA PHE A 134 7.93 -4.61 -2.23
C PHE A 134 8.42 -3.72 -1.10
N LEU A 135 7.63 -3.63 -0.04
CA LEU A 135 8.05 -3.11 1.25
C LEU A 135 8.32 -4.27 2.20
N LYS A 136 9.53 -4.33 2.75
CA LYS A 136 9.92 -5.30 3.77
C LYS A 136 10.44 -4.60 5.01
N HIS A 137 10.36 -5.28 6.15
CA HIS A 137 11.12 -4.87 7.33
C HIS A 137 12.61 -4.86 7.01
N SER A 138 13.34 -3.80 7.39
CA SER A 138 14.80 -3.87 7.36
C SER A 138 15.25 -4.69 8.56
N LEU A 139 15.77 -5.90 8.33
CA LEU A 139 16.56 -6.55 9.36
C LEU A 139 17.87 -5.75 9.55
N PRO A 140 18.34 -5.53 10.79
CA PRO A 140 19.65 -4.93 11.04
C PRO A 140 20.79 -5.78 10.45
#